data_AF-A0A3C0V0A1-F1
#
_entry.id   AF-A0A3C0V0A1-F1
#
_cell.length_a   1.000
_cell.length_b   1.000
_cell.length_c   1.000
_cell.angle_alpha   90.00
_cell.angle_beta   90.00
_cell.angle_gamma   90.00
#
_symmetry.space_group_name_H-M   'P 1'
#
loop_
_entity.id
_entity.type
_entity.pdbx_description
1 polymer ?
#
loop_
_entity_poly.entity_id
_entity_poly.type
_entity_poly.pdbx_seq_one_letter_code
_entity_poly.pdbx_strand_id
1 'polypeptide(L)'
;MKTLKNKSPFPRLDEFLHRLVAPHLREEIMGDLYERYQRRSQRLGETNARQRYWHDALTYVRWSNIKRKPNLYPTTYIYSPTMLRNYFKIAFRSLLKHKGYSFINIFGLATGMAVAMLIGLWVWDELSFNKNHKNYDRIAQVWQFVNFDGTISSYNSVPIPMAEELRSKYPDFQATSLSTYTRDVILAAGDKKLTKSGNYVQPAFV
;
A
#
# COMPACT_ATOMS: atom_id res chain seq x y z
N MET A 1 15.97 -37.96 52.69
CA MET A 1 16.20 -37.96 51.22
C MET A 1 16.54 -36.53 50.81
N LYS A 2 17.83 -36.16 50.79
CA LYS A 2 18.27 -34.77 50.52
C LYS A 2 18.18 -34.52 49.02
N THR A 3 17.36 -33.56 48.62
CA THR A 3 17.36 -32.99 47.27
C THR A 3 18.70 -32.33 47.02
N LEU A 4 19.61 -33.04 46.34
CA LEU A 4 20.87 -32.47 45.89
C LEU A 4 20.54 -31.37 44.90
N LYS A 5 20.73 -30.13 45.36
CA LYS A 5 20.74 -28.92 44.54
C LYS A 5 21.71 -29.18 43.39
N ASN A 6 21.17 -29.41 42.19
CA ASN A 6 21.92 -29.84 41.02
C ASN A 6 22.76 -28.66 40.51
N LYS A 7 23.90 -28.41 41.16
CA LYS A 7 24.78 -27.29 40.86
C LYS A 7 25.88 -27.80 39.94
N SER A 8 25.91 -27.26 38.73
CA SER A 8 26.91 -27.62 37.75
C SER A 8 28.34 -27.35 38.24
N PRO A 9 29.29 -28.25 37.98
CA PRO A 9 30.70 -27.98 38.22
C PRO A 9 31.26 -26.85 37.34
N PHE A 10 30.68 -26.62 36.15
CA PHE A 10 31.11 -25.64 35.15
C PHE A 10 29.91 -25.05 34.37
N PRO A 11 29.18 -24.06 34.92
CA PRO A 11 27.95 -23.54 34.31
C PRO A 11 28.13 -22.97 32.89
N ARG A 12 29.30 -22.38 32.59
CA ARG A 12 29.62 -21.88 31.23
C ARG A 12 29.79 -22.99 30.19
N LEU A 13 30.29 -24.16 30.60
CA LEU A 13 30.47 -25.30 29.70
C LEU A 13 29.11 -25.89 29.33
N ASP A 14 28.20 -25.92 30.30
CA ASP A 14 26.85 -26.46 30.11
C ASP A 14 26.03 -25.53 29.24
N GLU A 15 26.16 -24.22 29.40
CA GLU A 15 25.55 -23.23 28.51
C GLU A 15 26.06 -23.38 27.07
N PHE A 16 27.37 -23.58 26.91
CA PHE A 16 28.00 -23.81 25.61
C PHE A 16 27.47 -25.10 24.94
N LEU A 17 27.45 -26.21 25.67
CA LEU A 17 26.91 -27.48 25.18
C LEU A 17 25.40 -27.38 24.92
N HIS A 18 24.65 -26.69 25.77
CA HIS A 18 23.22 -26.45 25.59
C HIS A 18 22.97 -25.67 24.29
N ARG A 19 23.83 -24.72 23.91
CA ARG A 19 23.70 -23.99 22.65
C ARG A 19 24.05 -24.85 21.42
N LEU A 20 25.05 -25.72 21.54
CA LEU A 20 25.55 -26.55 20.44
C LEU A 20 24.70 -27.79 20.15
N VAL A 21 24.26 -28.50 21.19
CA VAL A 21 23.53 -29.76 21.07
C VAL A 21 22.12 -29.52 20.54
N ALA A 22 21.64 -30.43 19.67
CA ALA A 22 20.31 -30.37 19.12
C ALA A 22 19.23 -30.41 20.24
N PRO A 23 18.15 -29.61 20.16
CA PRO A 23 17.18 -29.44 21.26
C PRO A 23 16.67 -30.74 21.91
N HIS A 24 16.43 -31.75 21.08
CA HIS A 24 15.89 -33.05 21.51
C HIS A 24 16.88 -33.94 22.26
N LEU A 25 18.19 -33.68 22.20
CA LEU A 25 19.25 -34.44 22.88
C LEU A 25 19.82 -33.70 24.10
N ARG A 26 19.41 -32.44 24.34
CA ARG A 26 19.99 -31.60 25.39
C ARG A 26 19.79 -32.17 26.78
N GLU A 27 18.55 -32.56 27.09
CA GLU A 27 18.20 -33.08 28.42
C GLU A 27 18.92 -34.38 28.73
N GLU A 28 18.98 -35.29 27.76
CA GLU A 28 19.64 -36.59 27.91
C GLU A 28 21.16 -36.45 28.13
N ILE A 29 21.83 -35.66 27.29
CA ILE A 29 23.29 -35.46 27.39
C ILE A 29 23.66 -34.73 28.68
N MET A 30 22.90 -33.69 29.07
CA MET A 30 23.14 -32.97 30.32
C MET A 30 22.91 -33.86 31.53
N GLY A 31 21.82 -34.65 31.52
CA GLY A 31 21.49 -35.60 32.57
C GLY A 31 22.62 -36.61 32.82
N ASP A 32 23.12 -37.25 31.77
CA ASP A 32 24.22 -38.24 31.88
C ASP A 32 25.53 -37.60 32.37
N LEU A 33 25.86 -36.39 31.89
CA LEU A 33 27.02 -35.64 32.37
C LEU A 33 26.94 -35.34 33.87
N TYR A 34 25.79 -34.87 34.36
CA TYR A 34 25.58 -34.60 35.78
C TYR A 34 25.64 -35.88 36.62
N GLU A 35 25.03 -36.96 36.16
CA GLU A 35 25.01 -38.24 36.88
C GLU A 35 26.43 -38.83 37.00
N ARG A 36 27.22 -38.79 35.92
CA ARG A 36 28.63 -39.24 35.93
C ARG A 36 29.50 -38.39 36.84
N TYR A 37 29.26 -37.08 36.87
CA TYR A 37 29.96 -36.17 37.77
C TYR A 37 29.68 -36.51 39.23
N GLN A 38 28.40 -36.63 39.62
CA GLN A 38 28.02 -36.92 41.00
C GLN A 38 28.59 -38.27 41.47
N ARG A 39 28.50 -39.31 40.64
CA ARG A 39 29.07 -40.64 40.97
C ARG A 39 30.58 -40.60 41.18
N ARG A 40 31.31 -39.82 40.38
CA ARG A 40 32.78 -39.69 40.51
C ARG A 40 33.17 -38.79 41.68
N SER A 41 32.40 -37.73 41.94
CA SER A 41 32.62 -36.82 43.06
C SER A 41 32.54 -37.57 44.40
N GLN A 42 31.62 -38.53 44.53
CA GLN A 42 31.46 -39.33 45.75
C GLN A 42 32.57 -40.40 45.92
N ARG A 43 33.14 -40.92 44.83
CA ARG A 43 34.13 -42.01 44.87
C ARG A 43 35.60 -41.57 44.86
N LEU A 44 35.92 -40.49 44.14
CA LEU A 44 37.30 -40.12 43.76
C LEU A 44 37.68 -38.68 44.14
N GLY A 45 36.79 -37.96 44.83
CA GLY A 45 36.95 -36.56 45.19
C GLY A 45 36.57 -35.57 44.08
N GLU A 46 36.31 -34.31 44.46
CA GLU A 46 35.79 -33.28 43.55
C GLU A 46 36.78 -32.91 42.43
N THR A 47 38.08 -32.86 42.72
CA THR A 47 39.12 -32.41 41.78
C THR A 47 39.21 -33.31 40.55
N ASN A 48 39.26 -34.62 40.76
CA ASN A 48 39.31 -35.61 39.68
C ASN A 48 37.98 -35.69 38.91
N ALA A 49 36.85 -35.51 39.60
CA ALA A 49 35.53 -35.50 38.96
C ALA A 49 35.38 -34.32 37.99
N ARG A 50 35.90 -33.14 38.35
CA ARG A 50 35.85 -31.93 37.52
C ARG A 50 36.66 -32.04 36.24
N GLN A 51 37.88 -32.58 36.30
CA GLN A 51 38.71 -32.77 35.10
C GLN A 51 38.05 -33.75 34.11
N ARG A 52 37.50 -34.86 34.62
CA ARG A 52 36.83 -35.86 33.79
C ARG A 52 35.51 -35.37 33.21
N TYR A 53 34.81 -34.48 33.91
CA TYR A 53 33.61 -33.82 33.39
C TYR A 53 33.90 -33.05 32.09
N TRP A 54 35.01 -32.32 32.06
CA TRP A 54 35.44 -31.59 30.86
C TRP A 54 35.72 -32.52 29.67
N HIS A 55 36.36 -33.66 29.92
CA HIS A 55 36.62 -34.66 28.89
C HIS A 55 35.34 -35.29 28.36
N ASP A 56 34.42 -35.68 29.25
CA ASP A 56 33.12 -36.25 28.87
C ASP A 56 32.29 -35.23 28.08
N ALA A 57 32.27 -33.98 28.50
CA ALA A 57 31.61 -32.88 27.80
C ALA A 57 32.12 -32.71 26.36
N LEU A 58 33.44 -32.69 26.17
CA LEU A 58 34.08 -32.62 24.85
C LEU A 58 33.72 -33.82 23.96
N THR A 59 33.58 -35.01 24.55
CA THR A 59 33.21 -36.23 23.83
C THR A 59 31.80 -36.11 23.22
N TYR A 60 30.90 -35.37 23.86
CA TYR A 60 29.55 -35.12 23.36
C TYR A 60 29.47 -34.06 22.25
N VAL A 61 30.55 -33.29 22.01
CA VAL A 61 30.67 -32.31 20.90
C VAL A 61 30.96 -33.04 19.57
N ARG A 62 30.10 -34.00 19.22
CA ARG A 62 30.19 -34.74 17.95
C ARG A 62 29.16 -34.20 16.96
N TRP A 63 29.52 -34.14 15.68
CA TRP A 63 28.62 -33.68 14.60
C TRP A 63 27.23 -34.34 14.63
N SER A 64 27.17 -35.61 15.01
CA SER A 64 25.92 -36.36 15.17
C SER A 64 24.95 -35.74 16.18
N ASN A 65 25.47 -35.21 17.29
CA ASN A 65 24.66 -34.61 18.37
C ASN A 65 24.28 -33.15 18.07
N ILE A 66 24.99 -32.52 17.14
CA ILE A 66 24.75 -31.15 16.66
C ILE A 66 23.69 -31.15 15.54
N LYS A 67 23.64 -32.21 14.73
CA LYS A 67 22.69 -32.32 13.61
C LYS A 67 21.25 -32.35 14.13
N ARG A 68 20.49 -31.31 13.78
CA ARG A 68 19.07 -31.19 14.15
C ARG A 68 18.24 -32.13 13.26
N LYS A 69 17.34 -32.90 13.88
CA LYS A 69 16.34 -33.66 13.13
C LYS A 69 15.39 -32.66 12.43
N PRO A 70 14.99 -32.91 11.18
CA PRO A 70 13.99 -32.08 10.52
C PRO A 70 12.69 -32.12 11.33
N ASN A 71 12.03 -30.97 11.49
CA ASN A 71 10.71 -30.91 12.12
C ASN A 71 9.73 -31.76 11.32
N LEU A 72 8.99 -32.64 12.00
CA LEU A 72 7.96 -33.48 11.38
C LEU A 72 6.82 -32.63 10.78
N TYR A 73 6.65 -31.41 11.30
CA TYR A 73 5.71 -30.41 10.82
C TYR A 73 6.47 -29.13 10.48
N PRO A 74 6.85 -28.89 9.22
CA PRO A 74 7.40 -27.60 8.82
C PRO A 74 6.35 -26.51 9.01
N THR A 75 6.76 -25.35 9.49
CA THR A 75 5.91 -24.16 9.53
C THR A 75 5.57 -23.75 8.10
N THR A 76 4.34 -24.02 7.66
CA THR A 76 3.84 -23.59 6.35
C THR A 76 3.67 -22.07 6.35
N TYR A 77 4.18 -21.38 5.34
CA TYR A 77 3.91 -19.96 5.13
C TYR A 77 2.40 -19.73 4.93
N ILE A 78 1.86 -18.64 5.50
CA ILE A 78 0.45 -18.24 5.36
C ILE A 78 0.04 -18.11 3.89
N TYR A 79 1.00 -17.75 3.03
CA TYR A 79 0.82 -17.64 1.58
C TYR A 79 1.84 -18.51 0.86
N SER A 80 1.39 -19.65 0.32
CA SER A 80 2.17 -20.40 -0.67
C SER A 80 1.56 -20.20 -2.06
N PRO A 81 2.37 -19.84 -3.09
CA PRO A 81 1.86 -19.63 -4.45
C PRO A 81 1.12 -20.86 -5.01
N THR A 82 1.55 -22.06 -4.62
CA THR A 82 0.94 -23.34 -5.00
C THR A 82 -0.47 -23.50 -4.41
N MET A 83 -0.67 -23.13 -3.15
CA MET A 83 -2.01 -23.14 -2.53
C MET A 83 -2.92 -22.07 -3.10
N LEU A 84 -2.43 -20.85 -3.33
CA LEU A 84 -3.20 -19.79 -4.00
C LEU A 84 -3.70 -20.24 -5.38
N ARG A 85 -2.81 -20.81 -6.20
CA ARG A 85 -3.19 -21.37 -7.51
C ARG A 85 -4.24 -22.47 -7.38
N ASN A 86 -4.14 -23.33 -6.36
CA ASN A 86 -5.12 -24.37 -6.12
C ASN A 86 -6.49 -23.78 -5.71
N TYR A 87 -6.52 -22.78 -4.84
CA TYR A 87 -7.75 -22.09 -4.46
C TYR A 87 -8.44 -21.42 -5.65
N PHE A 88 -7.69 -20.70 -6.50
CA PHE A 88 -8.25 -20.14 -7.73
C PHE A 88 -8.78 -21.22 -8.68
N LYS A 89 -8.07 -22.33 -8.83
CA LYS A 89 -8.51 -23.46 -9.66
C LYS A 89 -9.81 -24.07 -9.15
N ILE A 90 -9.93 -24.27 -7.84
CA ILE A 90 -11.14 -24.82 -7.19
C ILE A 90 -12.30 -23.83 -7.30
N ALA A 91 -12.06 -22.55 -7.02
CA ALA A 91 -13.07 -21.50 -7.12
C ALA A 91 -13.63 -21.40 -8.55
N PHE A 92 -12.76 -21.39 -9.57
CA PHE A 92 -13.18 -21.34 -10.97
C PHE A 92 -14.00 -22.56 -11.39
N ARG A 93 -13.61 -23.76 -10.94
CA ARG A 93 -14.38 -24.99 -11.19
C ARG A 93 -15.76 -24.95 -10.52
N SER A 94 -15.83 -24.40 -9.30
CA SER A 94 -17.08 -24.22 -8.56
C SER A 94 -18.03 -23.23 -9.27
N LEU A 95 -17.48 -22.10 -9.73
CA LEU A 95 -18.19 -21.08 -10.50
C LEU A 95 -18.80 -21.66 -11.79
N LEU A 96 -18.04 -22.46 -12.53
CA LEU A 96 -18.51 -23.13 -13.74
C LEU A 96 -19.53 -24.24 -13.48
N LYS A 97 -19.51 -24.87 -12.30
CA LYS A 97 -20.48 -25.90 -11.90
C LYS A 97 -21.83 -25.29 -11.52
N HIS A 98 -21.82 -24.13 -10.85
CA HIS A 98 -23.02 -23.43 -10.37
C HIS A 98 -23.28 -22.15 -11.16
N LYS A 99 -23.45 -22.26 -12.48
CA LYS A 99 -23.48 -21.13 -13.42
C LYS A 99 -24.57 -20.08 -13.11
N GLY A 100 -25.81 -20.50 -12.85
CA GLY A 100 -26.92 -19.57 -12.60
C GLY A 100 -26.72 -18.74 -11.33
N TYR A 101 -26.43 -19.41 -10.20
CA TYR A 101 -26.17 -18.75 -8.92
C TYR A 101 -24.94 -17.83 -8.98
N SER A 102 -23.85 -18.33 -9.57
CA SER A 102 -22.62 -17.55 -9.73
C SER A 102 -22.83 -16.34 -10.62
N PHE A 103 -23.60 -16.48 -11.71
CA PHE A 103 -23.92 -15.38 -12.62
C PHE A 103 -24.68 -14.28 -11.89
N ILE A 104 -25.77 -14.60 -11.20
CA ILE A 104 -26.58 -13.61 -10.49
C ILE A 104 -25.74 -12.87 -9.45
N ASN A 105 -24.93 -13.59 -8.66
CA ASN A 105 -24.12 -12.98 -7.60
C ASN A 105 -23.00 -12.08 -8.15
N ILE A 106 -22.25 -12.56 -9.15
CA ILE A 106 -21.17 -11.79 -9.77
C ILE A 106 -21.74 -10.60 -10.54
N PHE A 107 -22.81 -10.81 -11.30
CA PHE A 107 -23.42 -9.76 -12.12
C PHE A 107 -24.04 -8.66 -11.27
N GLY A 108 -24.77 -9.02 -10.21
CA GLY A 108 -25.34 -8.05 -9.28
C GLY A 108 -24.26 -7.20 -8.61
N LEU A 109 -23.20 -7.84 -8.11
CA LEU A 109 -22.08 -7.14 -7.48
C LEU A 109 -21.33 -6.24 -8.48
N ALA A 110 -21.03 -6.75 -9.68
CA ALA A 110 -20.35 -5.99 -10.72
C ALA A 110 -21.18 -4.78 -11.18
N THR A 111 -22.50 -4.96 -11.35
CA THR A 111 -23.41 -3.88 -11.77
C THR A 111 -23.51 -2.82 -10.68
N GLY A 112 -23.64 -3.21 -9.40
CA GLY A 112 -23.65 -2.27 -8.28
C GLY A 112 -22.37 -1.44 -8.19
N MET A 113 -21.21 -2.07 -8.36
CA MET A 113 -19.92 -1.37 -8.42
C MET A 113 -19.83 -0.42 -9.62
N ALA A 114 -20.27 -0.87 -10.80
CA ALA A 114 -20.24 -0.04 -12.01
C ALA A 114 -21.11 1.21 -11.86
N VAL A 115 -22.33 1.08 -11.34
CA VAL A 115 -23.23 2.21 -11.10
C VAL A 115 -22.64 3.18 -10.06
N ALA A 116 -22.09 2.67 -8.97
CA ALA A 116 -21.43 3.50 -7.96
C ALA A 116 -20.23 4.27 -8.53
N MET A 117 -19.42 3.63 -9.38
CA MET A 117 -18.30 4.27 -10.06
C MET A 117 -18.76 5.34 -11.07
N LEU A 118 -19.82 5.08 -11.83
CA LEU A 118 -20.37 6.06 -12.77
C LEU A 118 -20.90 7.31 -12.05
N ILE A 119 -21.61 7.12 -10.93
CA ILE A 119 -22.07 8.23 -10.10
C ILE A 119 -20.87 8.99 -9.53
N GLY A 120 -19.87 8.28 -9.00
CA GLY A 120 -18.63 8.89 -8.49
C GLY A 120 -17.89 9.70 -9.55
N LEU A 121 -17.82 9.19 -10.78
CA LEU A 121 -17.22 9.89 -11.91
C LEU A 121 -18.01 11.14 -12.30
N TRP A 122 -19.34 11.05 -12.30
CA TRP A 122 -20.20 12.20 -12.58
C TRP A 122 -20.05 13.30 -11.52
N VAL A 123 -20.05 12.93 -10.23
CA VAL A 123 -19.79 13.88 -9.14
C VAL A 123 -18.40 14.49 -9.26
N TRP A 124 -17.40 13.69 -9.62
CA TRP A 124 -16.04 14.16 -9.82
C TRP A 124 -15.94 15.16 -10.98
N ASP A 125 -16.63 14.88 -12.09
CA ASP A 125 -16.71 15.78 -13.24
C ASP A 125 -17.33 17.13 -12.86
N GLU A 126 -18.47 17.10 -12.16
CA GLU A 126 -19.16 18.31 -11.69
C GLU A 126 -18.28 19.13 -10.74
N LEU A 127 -17.58 18.47 -9.79
CA LEU A 127 -16.68 19.14 -8.86
C LEU A 127 -15.39 19.66 -9.49
N SER A 128 -15.00 19.09 -10.64
CA SER A 128 -13.81 19.49 -11.41
C SER A 128 -14.13 20.56 -12.46
N PHE A 129 -15.41 20.82 -12.72
CA PHE A 129 -15.85 21.79 -13.70
C PHE A 129 -15.23 23.18 -13.40
N ASN A 130 -14.70 23.83 -14.43
CA ASN A 130 -14.01 25.14 -14.38
C ASN A 130 -12.75 25.26 -13.51
N LYS A 131 -12.21 24.17 -12.94
CA LYS A 131 -10.97 24.19 -12.12
C LYS A 131 -9.67 23.99 -12.89
N ASN A 132 -9.76 23.86 -14.22
CA ASN A 132 -8.61 23.52 -15.07
C ASN A 132 -7.69 24.72 -15.39
N HIS A 133 -8.05 25.94 -14.99
CA HIS A 133 -7.25 27.14 -15.23
C HIS A 133 -6.37 27.49 -14.04
N LYS A 134 -5.15 27.97 -14.30
CA LYS A 134 -4.28 28.50 -13.26
C LYS A 134 -4.97 29.69 -12.59
N ASN A 135 -5.05 29.68 -11.26
CA ASN A 135 -5.77 30.67 -10.45
C ASN A 135 -7.30 30.68 -10.64
N TYR A 136 -7.94 29.53 -10.90
CA TYR A 136 -9.39 29.46 -11.12
C TYR A 136 -10.22 30.15 -10.02
N ASP A 137 -9.78 30.12 -8.76
CA ASP A 137 -10.45 30.80 -7.62
C ASP A 137 -10.50 32.33 -7.74
N ARG A 138 -9.69 32.93 -8.63
CA ARG A 138 -9.55 34.38 -8.81
C ARG A 138 -9.96 34.85 -10.22
N ILE A 139 -10.47 33.94 -11.06
CA ILE A 139 -10.98 34.27 -12.39
C ILE A 139 -12.47 34.60 -12.27
N ALA A 140 -12.86 35.77 -12.75
CA ALA A 140 -14.25 36.21 -12.76
C ALA A 140 -14.64 36.75 -14.14
N GLN A 141 -15.92 36.61 -14.49
CA GLN A 141 -16.51 37.21 -15.68
C GLN A 141 -17.35 38.42 -15.27
N VAL A 142 -17.16 39.54 -15.98
CA VAL A 142 -17.96 40.76 -15.74
C VAL A 142 -19.31 40.61 -16.44
N TRP A 143 -20.38 40.82 -15.66
CA TRP A 143 -21.76 40.84 -16.15
C TRP A 143 -22.34 42.24 -15.96
N GLN A 144 -23.12 42.70 -16.93
CA GLN A 144 -23.88 43.95 -16.83
C GLN A 144 -25.37 43.64 -16.66
N PHE A 145 -26.02 44.42 -15.79
CA PHE A 145 -27.45 44.35 -15.54
C PHE A 145 -28.09 45.63 -16.05
N VAL A 146 -28.96 45.52 -17.05
CA VAL A 146 -29.63 46.65 -17.69
C VAL A 146 -31.12 46.54 -17.38
N ASN A 147 -31.70 47.61 -16.85
CA ASN A 147 -33.13 47.67 -16.59
C ASN A 147 -33.84 48.21 -17.83
N PHE A 148 -34.67 47.39 -18.45
CA PHE A 148 -35.59 47.77 -19.51
C PHE A 148 -37.02 47.75 -18.95
N ASP A 149 -37.58 48.93 -18.73
CA ASP A 149 -38.99 49.14 -18.36
C ASP A 149 -39.49 48.24 -17.21
N GLY A 150 -38.68 48.16 -16.13
CA GLY A 150 -38.99 47.35 -14.94
C GLY A 150 -38.50 45.91 -14.99
N THR A 151 -37.96 45.44 -16.12
CA THR A 151 -37.34 44.11 -16.24
C THR A 151 -35.81 44.22 -16.27
N ILE A 152 -35.14 43.53 -15.33
CA ILE A 152 -33.67 43.48 -15.28
C ILE A 152 -33.19 42.39 -16.24
N SER A 153 -32.51 42.81 -17.31
CA SER A 153 -31.84 41.93 -18.27
C SER A 153 -30.35 41.83 -17.95
N SER A 154 -29.81 40.63 -18.00
CA SER A 154 -28.40 40.34 -17.68
C SER A 154 -27.64 40.01 -18.96
N TYR A 155 -26.52 40.70 -19.21
CA TYR A 155 -25.67 40.46 -20.38
C TYR A 155 -24.22 40.23 -19.94
N ASN A 156 -23.57 39.26 -20.60
CA ASN A 156 -22.12 39.02 -20.45
C ASN A 156 -21.28 39.72 -21.54
N SER A 157 -21.91 40.54 -22.39
CA SER A 157 -21.22 41.44 -23.30
C SER A 157 -20.91 42.73 -22.56
N VAL A 158 -19.66 43.20 -22.62
CA VAL A 158 -19.25 44.48 -22.05
C VAL A 158 -18.62 45.36 -23.13
N PRO A 159 -18.73 46.70 -23.03
CA PRO A 159 -18.02 47.59 -23.94
C PRO A 159 -16.50 47.34 -23.88
N ILE A 160 -15.83 47.35 -25.03
CA ILE A 160 -14.37 47.20 -25.14
C ILE A 160 -13.57 48.08 -24.14
N PRO A 161 -13.89 49.38 -23.93
CA PRO A 161 -13.11 50.20 -22.99
C PRO A 161 -13.21 49.75 -21.52
N MET A 162 -14.19 48.91 -21.15
CA MET A 162 -14.36 48.41 -19.80
C MET A 162 -13.11 47.69 -19.27
N ALA A 163 -12.45 46.88 -20.11
CA ALA A 163 -11.27 46.14 -19.68
C ALA A 163 -10.07 47.04 -19.35
N GLU A 164 -9.94 48.17 -20.04
CA GLU A 164 -8.88 49.15 -19.82
C GLU A 164 -9.16 50.01 -18.58
N GLU A 165 -10.43 50.39 -18.38
CA GLU A 165 -10.87 51.12 -17.19
C GLU A 165 -10.67 50.29 -15.91
N LEU A 166 -11.04 49.00 -15.95
CA LEU A 166 -10.83 48.08 -14.82
C LEU A 166 -9.34 47.92 -14.48
N ARG A 167 -8.47 47.88 -15.50
CA ARG A 167 -7.02 47.73 -15.30
C ARG A 167 -6.37 49.01 -14.76
N SER A 168 -6.85 50.18 -15.18
CA SER A 168 -6.23 51.47 -14.86
C SER A 168 -6.73 52.08 -13.55
N LYS A 169 -8.03 51.95 -13.23
CA LYS A 169 -8.63 52.62 -12.07
C LYS A 169 -8.81 51.73 -10.84
N TYR A 170 -8.77 50.40 -10.99
CA TYR A 170 -9.04 49.47 -9.90
C TYR A 170 -7.82 48.58 -9.62
N PRO A 171 -7.08 48.82 -8.51
CA PRO A 171 -5.84 48.10 -8.20
C PRO A 171 -6.06 46.62 -7.84
N ASP A 172 -7.29 46.21 -7.55
CA ASP A 172 -7.63 44.83 -7.18
C ASP A 172 -7.57 43.86 -8.39
N PHE A 173 -7.66 44.37 -9.62
CA PHE A 173 -7.62 43.56 -10.83
C PHE A 173 -6.18 43.43 -11.37
N GLN A 174 -5.56 42.27 -11.14
CA GLN A 174 -4.20 42.00 -11.60
C GLN A 174 -4.08 41.84 -13.12
N ALA A 175 -5.13 41.32 -13.76
CA ALA A 175 -5.18 41.13 -15.21
C ALA A 175 -6.63 41.19 -15.70
N THR A 176 -6.82 41.74 -16.90
CA THR A 176 -8.11 41.79 -17.60
C THR A 176 -7.89 41.37 -19.04
N SER A 177 -8.81 40.59 -19.60
CA SER A 177 -8.76 40.15 -21.00
C SER A 177 -10.16 40.10 -21.59
N LEU A 178 -10.28 40.48 -22.86
CA LEU A 178 -11.53 40.44 -23.62
C LEU A 178 -11.55 39.24 -24.56
N SER A 179 -12.70 38.58 -24.63
CA SER A 179 -13.02 37.55 -25.63
C SER A 179 -14.33 37.91 -26.32
N THR A 180 -14.41 37.67 -27.62
CA THR A 180 -15.69 37.64 -28.34
C THR A 180 -16.45 36.34 -28.03
N TYR A 181 -17.73 36.31 -28.37
CA TYR A 181 -18.49 35.07 -28.44
C TYR A 181 -17.90 34.12 -29.48
N THR A 182 -18.16 32.83 -29.29
CA THR A 182 -17.92 31.79 -30.27
C THR A 182 -18.74 32.06 -31.52
N ARG A 183 -18.04 32.31 -32.62
CA ARG A 183 -18.63 32.52 -33.93
C ARG A 183 -17.95 31.65 -34.96
N ASP A 184 -18.71 31.24 -35.97
CA ASP A 184 -18.15 30.58 -37.14
C ASP A 184 -17.39 31.60 -37.98
N VAL A 185 -16.11 31.32 -38.20
CA VAL A 185 -15.21 32.14 -39.00
C VAL A 185 -14.74 31.31 -40.19
N ILE A 186 -14.70 31.93 -41.36
CA ILE A 186 -14.13 31.31 -42.55
C ILE A 186 -12.61 31.54 -42.51
N LEU A 187 -11.86 30.47 -42.37
CA LEU A 187 -10.40 30.45 -42.49
C LEU A 187 -10.06 30.11 -43.94
N ALA A 188 -9.45 31.06 -44.65
CA ALA A 188 -9.00 30.87 -46.03
C ALA A 188 -7.47 30.87 -46.09
N ALA A 189 -6.89 29.83 -46.71
CA ALA A 189 -5.47 29.74 -47.01
C ALA A 189 -5.32 29.36 -48.49
N GLY A 190 -5.08 30.35 -49.36
CA GLY A 190 -5.16 30.19 -50.81
C GLY A 190 -6.57 29.77 -51.24
N ASP A 191 -6.68 28.68 -52.00
CA ASP A 191 -7.96 28.16 -52.50
C ASP A 191 -8.75 27.35 -51.46
N LYS A 192 -8.16 27.00 -50.32
CA LYS A 192 -8.83 26.21 -49.27
C LYS A 192 -9.58 27.13 -48.31
N LYS A 193 -10.91 27.00 -48.26
CA LYS A 193 -11.79 27.68 -47.29
C LYS A 193 -12.36 26.66 -46.31
N LEU A 194 -12.21 26.93 -45.01
CA LEU A 194 -12.71 26.10 -43.93
C LEU A 194 -13.51 26.95 -42.96
N THR A 195 -14.77 26.60 -42.73
CA THR A 195 -15.57 27.21 -41.66
C THR A 195 -15.23 26.54 -40.34
N LYS A 196 -14.74 27.31 -39.37
CA LYS A 196 -14.40 26.85 -38.02
C LYS A 196 -14.95 27.82 -36.98
N SER A 197 -15.52 27.26 -35.91
CA SER A 197 -15.97 28.03 -34.76
C SER A 197 -14.78 28.49 -33.93
N GLY A 198 -14.73 29.76 -33.56
CA GLY A 198 -13.63 30.32 -32.77
C GLY A 198 -13.95 31.68 -32.16
N ASN A 199 -13.06 32.10 -31.26
CA ASN A 199 -13.15 33.35 -30.52
C ASN A 199 -11.96 34.25 -30.89
N TYR A 200 -12.19 35.55 -30.93
CA TYR A 200 -11.11 36.54 -30.92
C TYR A 200 -10.84 36.93 -29.48
N VAL A 201 -9.59 36.80 -29.06
CA VAL A 201 -9.17 37.07 -27.68
C VAL A 201 -8.00 38.04 -27.68
N GLN A 202 -7.88 38.83 -26.61
CA GLN A 202 -6.70 39.66 -26.39
C GLN A 202 -5.47 38.78 -26.07
N PRO A 203 -4.24 39.24 -26.37
CA PRO A 203 -3.02 38.47 -26.08
C PRO A 203 -2.87 38.04 -24.62
N ALA A 204 -3.42 38.82 -23.68
CA ALA A 204 -3.40 38.52 -22.25
C ALA A 204 -4.31 37.34 -21.83
N PHE A 205 -5.07 36.74 -22.76
CA PHE A 205 -5.95 35.60 -22.50
C PHE A 205 -5.22 34.25 -22.37
N VAL A 206 -4.05 34.11 -23.00
CA VAL A 206 -3.29 32.86 -23.13
C VAL A 206 -2.08 32.88 -22.20
#